data_AF-A0ABD6C5F3-F1
#
_entry.id   AF-A0ABD6C5F3-F1
#
_cell.length_a   1.000
_cell.length_b   1.000
_cell.length_c   1.000
_cell.angle_alpha   90.00
_cell.angle_beta   90.00
_cell.angle_gamma   90.00
#
_symmetry.space_group_name_H-M   'P 1'
#
loop_
_entity.id
_entity.type
_entity.pdbx_description
1 polymer ?
#
loop_
_entity_poly.entity_id
_entity_poly.type
_entity_poly.pdbx_seq_one_letter_code
_entity_poly.pdbx_strand_id
1 'polypeptide(L)'
;MGYQSRTIKQVLPEINESIFLPAIQREFVWDTEQIVQLFDSVLREYPIGSFIFWNLNGDFANNQIKYYFVRNHIEDSIYPDEFDNVHHRNPKVPEYEQLPDSISLVVDGQQRLSSFYIGLQGTYVEKQKYRQRKNPDSWTRKQLYLNLLSNPGDQTEDHLKLRYDFKFKEPDPTQSSEAYWFRVGDILEVDTLEKAMTRANEIADELESISDAEEHYILKNLTTLYNAVHARDIVNYYEEGNQDNERILDIFVRANEGGTQLSKSEILLSIATSYWASDEGDPIDAKEEINKFVGNLNQTYVDEGYDFGSDFVLKSLLVVTNLSAEYQIRTFTHENLALMKEIWADGGVQDAIESTIELISDFGITGRSLTSRNALIPLVFYFYHNGNPSLTTDSQLGVQVRPRILEWLCSALLNSNFNSRPDQIIEDARDAITEADDSEFPLERIQREIRTRGKAVGFNQEIIEDLFEETDYNSTKIYLLLSVLYYPDPALDDSHEVDHIFPRSLLEKDNLIENYGFDPSKAERYASLRDHVANLQLIEENQSKSDRPFDEWISTRSDHYYDRHHIPTDDRLYELENFPEFIERREAMLRDHIINTFN
;
A
#
# COMPACT_ATOMS: atom_id res chain seq x y z
N MET A 1 30.94 17.50 -17.88
CA MET A 1 30.68 18.94 -17.62
C MET A 1 30.73 19.17 -16.10
N GLY A 2 30.79 20.41 -15.63
CA GLY A 2 30.74 20.69 -14.18
C GLY A 2 29.31 20.67 -13.65
N TYR A 3 29.15 20.62 -12.32
CA TYR A 3 27.86 20.87 -11.68
C TYR A 3 27.39 22.31 -11.96
N GLN A 4 26.11 22.46 -12.27
CA GLN A 4 25.41 23.72 -12.44
C GLN A 4 24.45 23.95 -11.26
N SER A 5 24.02 25.19 -11.07
CA SER A 5 23.12 25.56 -9.98
C SER A 5 22.04 26.53 -10.45
N ARG A 6 20.82 26.37 -9.95
CA ARG A 6 19.65 27.23 -10.22
C ARG A 6 18.81 27.42 -8.97
N THR A 7 18.02 28.49 -8.94
CA THR A 7 17.03 28.71 -7.89
C THR A 7 15.76 27.87 -8.13
N ILE A 8 14.97 27.64 -7.08
CA ILE A 8 13.69 26.92 -7.22
C ILE A 8 12.75 27.68 -8.16
N LYS A 9 12.71 29.01 -8.05
CA LYS A 9 11.88 29.87 -8.91
C LYS A 9 12.24 29.75 -10.39
N GLN A 10 13.51 29.51 -10.72
CA GLN A 10 13.96 29.34 -12.11
C GLN A 10 13.56 27.99 -12.70
N VAL A 11 13.63 26.91 -11.91
CA VAL A 11 13.36 25.54 -12.39
C VAL A 11 11.87 25.26 -12.50
N LEU A 12 11.04 25.78 -11.59
CA LEU A 12 9.60 25.48 -11.54
C LEU A 12 8.85 25.69 -12.87
N PRO A 13 9.04 26.80 -13.62
CA PRO A 13 8.34 27.01 -14.90
C PRO A 13 8.78 26.05 -16.00
N GLU A 14 9.91 25.36 -15.86
CA GLU A 14 10.41 24.40 -16.84
C GLU A 14 9.81 22.99 -16.62
N ILE A 15 9.33 22.69 -15.41
CA ILE A 15 8.68 21.41 -15.07
C ILE A 15 7.41 21.25 -15.90
N ASN A 16 7.27 20.09 -16.54
CA ASN A 16 6.18 19.74 -17.47
C ASN A 16 6.13 20.56 -18.78
N GLU A 17 7.11 21.44 -19.02
CA GLU A 17 7.24 22.22 -20.27
C GLU A 17 8.48 21.81 -21.07
N SER A 18 9.63 21.69 -20.40
CA SER A 18 10.90 21.24 -20.97
C SER A 18 11.65 20.25 -20.08
N ILE A 19 11.23 20.09 -18.82
CA ILE A 19 11.73 19.10 -17.87
C ILE A 19 10.64 18.05 -17.63
N PHE A 20 10.96 16.80 -17.93
CA PHE A 20 10.06 15.64 -17.78
C PHE A 20 10.74 14.51 -17.03
N LEU A 21 9.98 13.46 -16.73
CA LEU A 21 10.49 12.23 -16.14
C LEU A 21 10.70 11.16 -17.24
N PRO A 22 11.84 10.47 -17.28
CA PRO A 22 12.03 9.29 -18.13
C PRO A 22 11.24 8.09 -17.58
N ALA A 23 10.91 7.14 -18.46
CA ALA A 23 10.11 5.96 -18.09
C ALA A 23 10.73 5.03 -17.03
N ILE A 24 12.05 5.10 -16.88
CA ILE A 24 12.82 4.41 -15.85
C ILE A 24 12.50 4.92 -14.43
N GLN A 25 11.95 6.12 -14.27
CA GLN A 25 11.61 6.66 -12.96
C GLN A 25 10.41 5.95 -12.34
N ARG A 26 10.49 5.66 -11.04
CA ARG A 26 9.31 5.26 -10.26
C ARG A 26 8.33 6.42 -10.12
N GLU A 27 7.10 6.09 -9.74
CA GLU A 27 6.08 7.07 -9.41
C GLU A 27 6.48 7.96 -8.23
N PHE A 28 5.77 9.08 -8.06
CA PHE A 28 5.84 9.87 -6.84
C PHE A 28 5.32 9.06 -5.65
N VAL A 29 6.10 9.00 -4.56
CA VAL A 29 5.78 8.19 -3.37
C VAL A 29 6.07 8.90 -2.05
N TRP A 30 6.42 10.19 -2.07
CA TRP A 30 6.71 10.92 -0.85
C TRP A 30 5.42 11.34 -0.13
N ASP A 31 5.40 11.14 1.19
CA ASP A 31 4.32 11.62 2.05
C ASP A 31 4.46 13.12 2.39
N THR A 32 3.47 13.65 3.10
CA THR A 32 3.46 15.06 3.50
C THR A 32 4.59 15.42 4.47
N GLU A 33 5.03 14.49 5.31
CA GLU A 33 6.12 14.71 6.28
C GLU A 33 7.47 14.85 5.56
N GLN A 34 7.75 14.02 4.56
CA GLN A 34 8.96 14.10 3.73
C GLN A 34 9.03 15.41 2.95
N ILE A 35 7.89 15.87 2.39
CA ILE A 35 7.82 17.17 1.72
C ILE A 35 8.12 18.30 2.73
N VAL A 36 7.50 18.27 3.90
CA VAL A 36 7.72 19.25 4.97
C VAL A 36 9.18 19.30 5.41
N GLN A 37 9.82 18.15 5.63
CA GLN A 37 11.25 18.06 5.98
C GLN A 37 12.16 18.63 4.89
N LEU A 38 11.82 18.45 3.61
CA LEU A 38 12.56 19.05 2.50
C LEU A 38 12.50 20.57 2.55
N PHE A 39 11.32 21.16 2.73
CA PHE A 39 11.16 22.61 2.84
C PHE A 39 11.86 23.17 4.09
N ASP A 40 11.75 22.50 5.23
CA ASP A 40 12.47 22.87 6.44
C ASP A 40 14.00 22.83 6.23
N SER A 41 14.52 21.79 5.58
CA SER A 41 15.95 21.69 5.21
C SER A 41 16.40 22.83 4.29
N VAL A 42 15.56 23.19 3.32
CA VAL A 42 15.78 24.32 2.40
C VAL A 42 15.84 25.65 3.16
N LEU A 43 14.92 25.91 4.08
CA LEU A 43 14.95 27.12 4.89
C LEU A 43 16.14 27.15 5.86
N ARG A 44 16.58 26.00 6.37
CA ARG A 44 17.79 25.85 7.20
C ARG A 44 19.11 25.93 6.45
N GLU A 45 19.07 26.05 5.12
CA GLU A 45 20.25 26.06 4.25
C GLU A 45 21.04 24.73 4.26
N TYR A 46 20.36 23.62 4.54
CA TYR A 46 20.97 22.30 4.49
C TYR A 46 21.08 21.79 3.05
N PRO A 47 22.14 21.01 2.73
CA PRO A 47 22.27 20.42 1.41
C PRO A 47 21.14 19.41 1.17
N ILE A 48 20.41 19.57 0.06
CA ILE A 48 19.31 18.67 -0.31
C ILE A 48 19.74 17.59 -1.31
N GLY A 49 21.05 17.44 -1.54
CA GLY A 49 21.64 16.57 -2.57
C GLY A 49 21.72 17.25 -3.93
N SER A 50 22.27 16.52 -4.90
CA SER A 50 22.32 16.96 -6.30
C SER A 50 21.22 16.32 -7.14
N PHE A 51 20.99 16.87 -8.33
CA PHE A 51 20.10 16.31 -9.34
C PHE A 51 20.91 15.85 -10.56
N ILE A 52 20.35 14.95 -11.36
CA ILE A 52 20.95 14.54 -12.64
C ILE A 52 19.91 14.77 -13.72
N PHE A 53 20.22 15.64 -14.68
CA PHE A 53 19.38 15.92 -15.83
C PHE A 53 20.00 15.31 -17.07
N TRP A 54 19.16 14.61 -17.84
CA TRP A 54 19.53 14.00 -19.10
C TRP A 54 19.00 14.86 -20.23
N ASN A 55 19.91 15.64 -20.83
CA ASN A 55 19.58 16.61 -21.86
C ASN A 55 19.53 15.92 -23.22
N LEU A 56 18.35 15.95 -23.84
CA LEU A 56 18.03 15.26 -25.08
C LEU A 56 17.54 16.24 -26.14
N ASN A 57 17.79 15.89 -27.40
CA ASN A 57 17.34 16.67 -28.55
C ASN A 57 16.99 15.76 -29.75
N GLY A 58 16.25 16.33 -30.69
CA GLY A 58 15.91 15.70 -31.97
C GLY A 58 15.10 14.41 -31.81
N ASP A 59 15.26 13.51 -32.80
CA ASP A 59 14.47 12.28 -32.89
C ASP A 59 14.63 11.37 -31.67
N PHE A 60 15.84 11.34 -31.07
CA PHE A 60 16.08 10.54 -29.88
C PHE A 60 15.21 11.00 -28.71
N ALA A 61 15.06 12.32 -28.50
CA ALA A 61 14.18 12.88 -27.48
C ALA A 61 12.72 12.51 -27.75
N ASN A 62 12.27 12.61 -29.01
CA ASN A 62 10.90 12.28 -29.41
C ASN A 62 10.56 10.82 -29.12
N ASN A 63 11.48 9.90 -29.40
CA ASN A 63 11.30 8.45 -29.19
C ASN A 63 11.35 8.00 -27.73
N GLN A 64 11.75 8.86 -26.79
CA GLN A 64 11.69 8.49 -25.37
C GLN A 64 10.26 8.55 -24.85
N ILE A 65 9.88 7.57 -24.04
CA ILE A 65 8.68 7.67 -23.19
C ILE A 65 8.95 8.70 -22.08
N LYS A 66 8.00 9.60 -21.89
CA LYS A 66 8.09 10.73 -20.96
C LYS A 66 6.87 10.74 -20.06
N TYR A 67 7.09 11.19 -18.83
CA TYR A 67 6.05 11.34 -17.82
C TYR A 67 6.07 12.76 -17.25
N TYR A 68 4.88 13.25 -16.94
CA TYR A 68 4.67 14.50 -16.22
C TYR A 68 4.99 14.33 -14.73
N PHE A 69 5.52 15.39 -14.13
CA PHE A 69 5.53 15.56 -12.68
C PHE A 69 4.09 15.73 -12.18
N VAL A 70 3.78 15.07 -11.06
CA VAL A 70 2.49 15.23 -10.40
C VAL A 70 2.42 16.60 -9.73
N ARG A 71 1.46 17.43 -10.15
CA ARG A 71 1.16 18.71 -9.52
C ARG A 71 0.19 18.57 -8.36
N ASN A 72 -0.91 17.86 -8.61
CA ASN A 72 -1.98 17.64 -7.65
C ASN A 72 -2.01 16.14 -7.32
N HIS A 73 -1.38 15.74 -6.22
CA HIS A 73 -1.25 14.34 -5.87
C HIS A 73 -2.44 13.85 -5.06
N ILE A 74 -2.83 12.58 -5.23
CA ILE A 74 -3.78 11.86 -4.38
C ILE A 74 -3.14 10.56 -3.90
N GLU A 75 -3.24 10.27 -2.60
CA GLU A 75 -2.39 9.24 -1.98
C GLU A 75 -2.70 7.79 -2.42
N ASP A 76 -3.94 7.49 -2.82
CA ASP A 76 -4.38 6.13 -3.19
C ASP A 76 -4.82 6.10 -4.66
N SER A 77 -4.70 4.91 -5.26
CA SER A 77 -5.17 4.61 -6.61
C SER A 77 -6.69 4.49 -6.70
N ILE A 78 -7.35 4.14 -5.58
CA ILE A 78 -8.81 4.01 -5.50
C ILE A 78 -9.35 5.24 -4.79
N TYR A 79 -10.01 6.11 -5.54
CA TYR A 79 -10.64 7.32 -5.03
C TYR A 79 -11.98 7.58 -5.72
N PRO A 80 -12.79 8.53 -5.21
CA PRO A 80 -14.10 8.87 -5.77
C PRO A 80 -13.95 9.59 -7.12
N ASP A 81 -14.86 9.32 -8.05
CA ASP A 81 -14.79 9.84 -9.42
C ASP A 81 -14.99 11.38 -9.48
N GLU A 82 -15.50 12.02 -8.41
CA GLU A 82 -15.64 13.48 -8.35
C GLU A 82 -14.30 14.23 -8.20
N PHE A 83 -13.21 13.54 -7.87
CA PHE A 83 -11.90 14.15 -7.77
C PHE A 83 -11.27 14.34 -9.15
N ASP A 84 -11.57 15.50 -9.74
CA ASP A 84 -10.91 15.94 -10.97
C ASP A 84 -9.53 16.55 -10.71
N ASN A 85 -8.67 16.47 -11.73
CA ASN A 85 -7.36 17.10 -11.78
C ASN A 85 -6.44 16.71 -10.61
N VAL A 86 -6.48 15.42 -10.24
CA VAL A 86 -5.56 14.79 -9.29
C VAL A 86 -4.97 13.54 -9.90
N HIS A 87 -3.77 13.17 -9.45
CA HIS A 87 -3.06 12.02 -9.96
C HIS A 87 -2.36 11.26 -8.84
N HIS A 88 -2.71 9.98 -8.72
CA HIS A 88 -1.98 9.05 -7.86
C HIS A 88 -0.60 8.72 -8.46
N ARG A 89 -0.52 8.63 -9.78
CA ARG A 89 0.68 8.27 -10.55
C ARG A 89 1.08 9.39 -11.49
N ASN A 90 2.33 9.40 -11.94
CA ASN A 90 2.80 10.36 -12.93
C ASN A 90 2.08 10.11 -14.27
N PRO A 91 1.37 11.09 -14.84
CA PRO A 91 0.70 10.91 -16.13
C PRO A 91 1.73 10.79 -17.26
N LYS A 92 1.49 9.90 -18.23
CA LYS A 92 2.32 9.81 -19.44
C LYS A 92 2.10 11.04 -20.31
N VAL A 93 3.17 11.55 -20.92
CA VAL A 93 3.10 12.62 -21.91
C VAL A 93 2.57 12.01 -23.22
N PRO A 94 1.44 12.48 -23.77
CA PRO A 94 0.91 11.99 -25.03
C PRO A 94 1.86 12.23 -26.21
N GLU A 95 1.89 11.31 -27.18
CA GLU A 95 2.76 11.40 -28.36
C GLU A 95 2.45 12.60 -29.27
N TYR A 96 1.21 13.12 -29.22
CA TYR A 96 0.79 14.28 -30.01
C TYR A 96 1.19 15.62 -29.38
N GLU A 97 1.76 15.62 -28.18
CA GLU A 97 2.20 16.83 -27.48
C GLU A 97 3.39 17.48 -28.23
N GLN A 98 3.29 18.78 -28.50
CA GLN A 98 4.39 19.51 -29.13
C GLN A 98 5.43 19.90 -28.08
N LEU A 99 6.51 19.15 -28.03
CA LEU A 99 7.63 19.40 -27.12
C LEU A 99 8.69 20.32 -27.77
N PRO A 100 9.46 21.06 -26.97
CA PRO A 100 10.58 21.83 -27.48
C PRO A 100 11.67 20.92 -28.06
N ASP A 101 12.47 21.45 -29.00
CA ASP A 101 13.57 20.71 -29.67
C ASP A 101 14.62 20.12 -28.71
N SER A 102 14.72 20.71 -27.52
CA SER A 102 15.59 20.26 -26.44
C SER A 102 14.76 20.10 -25.17
N ILE A 103 14.83 18.92 -24.57
CA ILE A 103 14.19 18.60 -23.30
C ILE A 103 15.23 18.06 -22.30
N SER A 104 14.88 18.06 -21.03
CA SER A 104 15.67 17.46 -19.95
C SER A 104 14.83 16.38 -19.26
N LEU A 105 15.36 15.16 -19.16
CA LEU A 105 14.75 14.08 -18.40
C LEU A 105 15.45 13.94 -17.04
N VAL A 106 14.69 13.94 -15.94
CA VAL A 106 15.28 13.85 -14.60
C VAL A 106 15.63 12.41 -14.25
N VAL A 107 16.92 12.13 -14.07
CA VAL A 107 17.47 10.80 -13.71
C VAL A 107 17.65 10.66 -12.20
N ASP A 108 17.97 11.74 -11.49
CA ASP A 108 18.02 11.76 -10.03
C ASP A 108 17.42 13.04 -9.45
N GLY A 109 16.83 12.92 -8.26
CA GLY A 109 16.17 14.01 -7.55
C GLY A 109 14.72 14.26 -7.97
N GLN A 110 14.09 13.32 -8.68
CA GLN A 110 12.70 13.44 -9.11
C GLN A 110 11.71 13.73 -7.97
N GLN A 111 11.83 13.03 -6.83
CA GLN A 111 10.90 13.18 -5.70
C GLN A 111 10.99 14.60 -5.12
N ARG A 112 12.21 15.15 -4.98
CA ARG A 112 12.45 16.51 -4.52
C ARG A 112 11.85 17.57 -5.45
N LEU A 113 11.99 17.41 -6.77
CA LEU A 113 11.38 18.33 -7.74
C LEU A 113 9.85 18.25 -7.72
N SER A 114 9.28 17.03 -7.67
CA SER A 114 7.84 16.83 -7.48
C SER A 114 7.35 17.50 -6.19
N SER A 115 8.08 17.37 -5.08
CA SER A 115 7.74 18.01 -3.81
C SER A 115 7.74 19.53 -3.89
N PHE A 116 8.70 20.14 -4.60
CA PHE A 116 8.66 21.59 -4.86
C PHE A 116 7.46 21.98 -5.70
N TYR A 117 7.12 21.21 -6.73
CA TYR A 117 5.99 21.48 -7.59
C TYR A 117 4.65 21.37 -6.85
N ILE A 118 4.46 20.31 -6.04
CA ILE A 118 3.30 20.11 -5.18
C ILE A 118 3.20 21.23 -4.13
N GLY A 119 4.29 21.51 -3.40
CA GLY A 119 4.30 22.48 -2.31
C GLY A 119 4.12 23.94 -2.74
N LEU A 120 4.62 24.32 -3.92
CA LEU A 120 4.59 25.71 -4.39
C LEU A 120 3.47 25.99 -5.41
N GLN A 121 3.00 25.02 -6.18
CA GLN A 121 1.99 25.25 -7.22
C GLN A 121 0.81 24.27 -7.20
N GLY A 122 0.85 23.26 -6.35
CA GLY A 122 -0.06 22.11 -6.39
C GLY A 122 -0.85 21.87 -5.12
N THR A 123 -1.33 20.63 -4.99
CA THR A 123 -2.08 20.15 -3.82
C THR A 123 -1.71 18.71 -3.49
N TYR A 124 -1.92 18.31 -2.24
CA TYR A 124 -1.82 16.94 -1.78
C TYR A 124 -3.18 16.51 -1.23
N VAL A 125 -3.77 15.44 -1.76
CA VAL A 125 -5.06 14.91 -1.32
C VAL A 125 -4.80 13.65 -0.52
N GLU A 126 -5.09 13.74 0.78
CA GLU A 126 -4.89 12.63 1.72
C GLU A 126 -6.22 12.00 2.12
N LYS A 127 -6.17 10.72 2.49
CA LYS A 127 -7.31 9.99 3.01
C LYS A 127 -7.30 9.99 4.53
N GLN A 128 -8.45 10.23 5.11
CA GLN A 128 -8.66 10.09 6.54
C GLN A 128 -8.60 8.60 6.94
N LYS A 129 -7.88 8.33 8.03
CA LYS A 129 -7.74 6.98 8.58
C LYS A 129 -9.11 6.36 8.89
N TYR A 130 -9.25 5.08 8.57
CA TYR A 130 -10.45 4.26 8.82
C TYR A 130 -11.72 4.67 8.06
N ARG A 131 -11.64 5.61 7.11
CA ARG A 131 -12.77 5.98 6.25
C ARG A 131 -12.78 5.18 4.93
N GLN A 132 -13.93 5.10 4.27
CA GLN A 132 -14.09 4.34 3.03
C GLN A 132 -13.48 5.04 1.82
N ARG A 133 -12.75 4.31 0.96
CA ARG A 133 -12.03 4.87 -0.20
C ARG A 133 -12.93 5.62 -1.19
N LYS A 134 -14.15 5.11 -1.44
CA LYS A 134 -15.10 5.69 -2.40
C LYS A 134 -15.99 6.81 -1.82
N ASN A 135 -15.90 7.11 -0.53
CA ASN A 135 -16.64 8.23 0.06
C ASN A 135 -15.83 9.54 -0.07
N PRO A 136 -16.34 10.57 -0.77
CA PRO A 136 -15.67 11.87 -0.92
C PRO A 136 -15.26 12.56 0.37
N ASP A 137 -16.07 12.45 1.44
CA ASP A 137 -15.80 13.06 2.74
C ASP A 137 -14.59 12.42 3.47
N SER A 138 -14.11 11.29 2.96
CA SER A 138 -12.92 10.61 3.46
C SER A 138 -11.63 11.27 2.99
N TRP A 139 -11.70 12.21 2.05
CA TRP A 139 -10.55 12.76 1.35
C TRP A 139 -10.43 14.25 1.61
N THR A 140 -9.22 14.72 1.83
CA THR A 140 -8.98 16.12 2.15
C THR A 140 -7.90 16.67 1.25
N ARG A 141 -8.26 17.65 0.41
CA ARG A 141 -7.33 18.37 -0.47
C ARG A 141 -6.62 19.45 0.32
N LYS A 142 -5.30 19.38 0.37
CA LYS A 142 -4.45 20.27 1.18
C LYS A 142 -3.39 20.98 0.35
N GLN A 143 -2.93 22.10 0.87
CA GLN A 143 -1.81 22.91 0.35
C GLN A 143 -0.77 23.10 1.44
N LEU A 144 0.47 23.39 1.05
CA LEU A 144 1.56 23.60 1.99
C LEU A 144 1.51 25.03 2.56
N TYR A 145 1.50 25.14 3.89
CA TYR A 145 1.51 26.39 4.63
C TYR A 145 2.73 26.46 5.55
N LEU A 146 3.23 27.68 5.77
CA LEU A 146 4.23 28.03 6.77
C LEU A 146 3.57 28.89 7.85
N ASN A 147 3.73 28.52 9.13
CA ASN A 147 3.31 29.38 10.23
C ASN A 147 4.30 30.53 10.43
N LEU A 148 3.92 31.76 10.08
CA LEU A 148 4.80 32.93 10.18
C LEU A 148 5.04 33.38 11.63
N LEU A 149 4.16 33.03 12.56
CA LEU A 149 4.31 33.33 13.99
C LEU A 149 5.23 32.34 14.72
N SER A 150 5.62 31.24 14.06
CA SER A 150 6.51 30.25 14.66
C SER A 150 7.89 30.84 14.96
N ASN A 151 8.43 30.58 16.16
CA ASN A 151 9.75 31.05 16.54
C ASN A 151 10.83 30.22 15.82
N PRO A 152 11.61 30.82 14.88
CA PRO A 152 12.65 30.10 14.15
C PRO A 152 13.87 29.77 15.02
N GLY A 153 13.88 30.09 16.31
CA GLY A 153 14.87 29.63 17.28
C GLY A 153 14.55 28.26 17.88
N ASP A 154 13.28 27.87 17.88
CA ASP A 154 12.81 26.65 18.54
C ASP A 154 12.68 25.51 17.52
N GLN A 155 12.66 24.28 18.03
CA GLN A 155 12.31 23.10 17.24
C GLN A 155 10.99 22.55 17.74
N THR A 156 10.20 21.96 16.84
CA THR A 156 9.01 21.21 17.24
C THR A 156 9.38 20.08 18.19
N GLU A 157 8.51 19.81 19.16
CA GLU A 157 8.70 18.72 20.12
C GLU A 157 8.41 17.33 19.53
N ASP A 158 7.85 17.29 18.32
CA ASP A 158 7.56 16.06 17.59
C ASP A 158 8.83 15.33 17.14
N HIS A 159 8.63 14.13 16.59
CA HIS A 159 9.72 13.29 16.13
C HIS A 159 10.50 13.87 14.93
N LEU A 160 9.91 14.83 14.21
CA LEU A 160 10.52 15.49 13.04
C LEU A 160 11.48 16.62 13.43
N LYS A 161 11.28 17.25 14.61
CA LYS A 161 12.12 18.34 15.15
C LYS A 161 12.35 19.46 14.15
N LEU A 162 11.28 19.87 13.47
CA LEU A 162 11.24 20.94 12.47
C LEU A 162 11.55 22.30 13.14
N ARG A 163 12.22 23.19 12.42
CA ARG A 163 12.57 24.54 12.89
C ARG A 163 11.57 25.55 12.36
N TYR A 164 11.04 25.28 11.18
CA TYR A 164 9.98 26.02 10.54
C TYR A 164 8.71 25.16 10.56
N ASP A 165 7.63 25.69 11.13
CA ASP A 165 6.35 24.98 11.27
C ASP A 165 5.60 24.97 9.93
N PHE A 166 5.98 24.03 9.07
CA PHE A 166 5.31 23.72 7.82
C PHE A 166 4.24 22.64 8.02
N LYS A 167 3.05 22.85 7.46
CA LYS A 167 1.97 21.85 7.49
C LYS A 167 1.16 21.88 6.20
N PHE A 168 0.71 20.71 5.77
CA PHE A 168 -0.36 20.61 4.80
C PHE A 168 -1.70 20.88 5.50
N LYS A 169 -2.45 21.87 5.00
CA LYS A 169 -3.77 22.25 5.52
C LYS A 169 -4.76 22.43 4.37
N GLU A 170 -6.05 22.32 4.68
CA GLU A 170 -7.10 22.73 3.73
C GLU A 170 -6.90 24.19 3.31
N PRO A 171 -7.36 24.58 2.11
CA PRO A 171 -7.33 25.96 1.66
C PRO A 171 -7.99 26.90 2.68
N ASP A 172 -7.47 28.12 2.77
CA ASP A 172 -7.95 29.17 3.67
C ASP A 172 -8.05 28.73 5.15
N PRO A 173 -6.95 28.21 5.75
CA PRO A 173 -6.95 27.79 7.13
C PRO A 173 -7.27 28.96 8.06
N THR A 174 -7.98 28.69 9.16
CA THR A 174 -8.29 29.70 10.17
C THR A 174 -7.01 30.28 10.76
N GLN A 175 -6.91 31.60 10.71
CA GLN A 175 -5.84 32.37 11.35
C GLN A 175 -6.20 32.59 12.83
N SER A 176 -5.21 32.54 13.72
CA SER A 176 -5.41 32.78 15.16
C SER A 176 -4.30 33.66 15.72
N SER A 177 -4.45 34.08 16.98
CA SER A 177 -3.39 34.79 17.71
C SER A 177 -2.11 33.96 17.89
N GLU A 178 -2.17 32.65 17.72
CA GLU A 178 -1.04 31.73 17.93
C GLU A 178 -0.45 31.20 16.60
N ALA A 179 -1.18 31.34 15.49
CA ALA A 179 -0.73 30.84 14.19
C ALA A 179 -1.23 31.70 13.03
N TYR A 180 -0.30 32.12 12.19
CA TYR A 180 -0.59 32.73 10.89
C TYR A 180 -0.07 31.83 9.77
N TRP A 181 -0.97 31.12 9.12
CA TRP A 181 -0.67 30.17 8.04
C TRP A 181 -0.57 30.91 6.70
N PHE A 182 0.66 31.15 6.26
CA PHE A 182 0.96 31.69 4.93
C PHE A 182 1.10 30.55 3.93
N ARG A 183 0.34 30.59 2.83
CA ARG A 183 0.42 29.60 1.76
C ARG A 183 1.77 29.72 1.06
N VAL A 184 2.55 28.64 1.08
CA VAL A 184 3.95 28.67 0.62
C VAL A 184 4.05 29.07 -0.85
N GLY A 185 3.09 28.64 -1.68
CA GLY A 185 3.03 28.99 -3.10
C GLY A 185 2.89 30.49 -3.41
N ASP A 186 2.29 31.27 -2.50
CA ASP A 186 2.06 32.71 -2.71
C ASP A 186 3.38 33.49 -2.75
N ILE A 187 4.47 32.91 -2.22
CA ILE A 187 5.81 33.51 -2.33
C ILE A 187 6.26 33.66 -3.79
N LEU A 188 5.73 32.86 -4.72
CA LEU A 188 6.09 32.93 -6.14
C LEU A 188 5.68 34.24 -6.80
N GLU A 189 4.68 34.94 -6.26
CA GLU A 189 4.17 36.23 -6.75
C GLU A 189 4.97 37.42 -6.21
N VAL A 190 5.76 37.20 -5.15
CA VAL A 190 6.65 38.19 -4.55
C VAL A 190 7.97 38.19 -5.34
N ASP A 191 8.16 39.17 -6.21
CA ASP A 191 9.31 39.24 -7.13
C ASP A 191 10.57 39.86 -6.49
N THR A 192 10.45 40.69 -5.46
CA THR A 192 11.59 41.34 -4.78
C THR A 192 11.57 41.12 -3.26
N LEU A 193 12.76 41.15 -2.66
CA LEU A 193 12.90 41.10 -1.20
C LEU A 193 12.18 42.27 -0.52
N GLU A 194 12.19 43.45 -1.14
CA GLU A 194 11.44 44.62 -0.64
C GLU A 194 9.94 44.32 -0.54
N LYS A 195 9.33 43.73 -1.58
CA LYS A 195 7.92 43.32 -1.53
C LYS A 195 7.66 42.24 -0.48
N ALA A 196 8.61 41.32 -0.26
CA ALA A 196 8.50 40.33 0.80
C ALA A 196 8.46 41.00 2.19
N MET A 197 9.30 42.00 2.41
CA MET A 197 9.31 42.79 3.65
C MET A 197 8.03 43.62 3.79
N THR A 198 7.56 44.26 2.73
CA THR A 198 6.27 44.97 2.73
C THR A 198 5.13 44.04 3.09
N ARG A 199 5.08 42.84 2.47
CA ARG A 199 4.03 41.86 2.75
C ARG A 199 4.08 41.35 4.19
N ALA A 200 5.27 41.16 4.77
CA ALA A 200 5.41 40.81 6.18
C ALA A 200 4.82 41.89 7.10
N ASN A 201 5.11 43.16 6.82
CA ASN A 201 4.58 44.28 7.60
C ASN A 201 3.06 44.40 7.46
N GLU A 202 2.51 44.22 6.25
CA GLU A 202 1.06 44.20 6.03
C GLU A 202 0.38 43.10 6.86
N ILE A 203 0.95 41.90 6.88
CA ILE A 203 0.45 40.77 7.68
C ILE A 203 0.52 41.09 9.18
N ALA A 204 1.60 41.73 9.64
CA ALA A 204 1.74 42.15 11.03
C ALA A 204 0.68 43.20 11.41
N ASP A 205 0.41 44.17 10.53
CA ASP A 205 -0.61 45.21 10.74
C ASP A 205 -2.05 44.65 10.73
N GLU A 206 -2.30 43.56 9.98
CA GLU A 206 -3.59 42.86 9.94
C GLU A 206 -3.91 42.13 11.27
N LEU A 207 -2.88 41.79 12.06
CA LEU A 207 -3.03 41.04 13.30
C LEU A 207 -3.17 41.97 14.52
N GLU A 208 -4.34 41.95 15.15
CA GLU A 208 -4.55 42.70 16.40
C GLU A 208 -3.73 42.09 17.55
N SER A 209 -2.97 42.92 18.26
CA SER A 209 -2.30 42.57 19.54
C SER A 209 -1.14 41.57 19.46
N ILE A 210 -0.33 41.60 18.40
CA ILE A 210 0.95 40.86 18.34
C ILE A 210 2.09 41.61 19.06
N SER A 211 3.07 40.87 19.56
CA SER A 211 4.29 41.39 20.20
C SER A 211 5.38 41.76 19.19
N ASP A 212 6.31 42.64 19.58
CA ASP A 212 7.49 42.98 18.76
C ASP A 212 8.30 41.74 18.33
N ALA A 213 8.29 40.68 19.14
CA ALA A 213 8.95 39.41 18.82
C ALA A 213 8.23 38.66 17.69
N GLU A 214 6.90 38.64 17.71
CA GLU A 214 6.06 38.01 16.68
C GLU A 214 6.14 38.76 15.35
N GLU A 215 6.14 40.10 15.38
CA GLU A 215 6.40 40.93 14.19
C GLU A 215 7.77 40.58 13.57
N HIS A 216 8.79 40.43 14.42
CA HIS A 216 10.11 39.98 13.98
C HIS A 216 10.10 38.56 13.39
N TYR A 217 9.31 37.63 13.95
CA TYR A 217 9.18 36.27 13.43
C TYR A 217 8.53 36.26 12.05
N ILE A 218 7.45 37.02 11.85
CA ILE A 218 6.77 37.14 10.56
C ILE A 218 7.76 37.63 9.48
N LEU A 219 8.46 38.73 9.76
CA LEU A 219 9.44 39.30 8.85
C LEU A 219 10.56 38.30 8.54
N LYS A 220 11.11 37.63 9.55
CA LYS A 220 12.20 36.68 9.40
C LYS A 220 11.78 35.44 8.62
N ASN A 221 10.64 34.84 8.95
CA ASN A 221 10.15 33.63 8.30
C ASN A 221 9.83 33.90 6.83
N LEU A 222 9.14 35.01 6.52
CA LEU A 222 8.77 35.34 5.15
C LEU A 222 9.99 35.71 4.29
N THR A 223 10.93 36.48 4.82
CA THR A 223 12.18 36.80 4.09
C THR A 223 13.08 35.57 3.91
N THR A 224 13.11 34.65 4.88
CA THR A 224 13.84 33.38 4.74
C THR A 224 13.23 32.51 3.64
N LEU A 225 11.89 32.40 3.61
CA LEU A 225 11.17 31.70 2.55
C LEU A 225 11.42 32.34 1.18
N TYR A 226 11.36 33.67 1.08
CA TYR A 226 11.69 34.41 -0.15
C TYR A 226 13.10 34.04 -0.63
N ASN A 227 14.11 34.16 0.24
CA ASN A 227 15.49 33.86 -0.11
C ASN A 227 15.69 32.40 -0.53
N ALA A 228 14.97 31.46 0.10
CA ALA A 228 14.96 30.05 -0.26
C ALA A 228 14.51 29.82 -1.70
N VAL A 229 13.43 30.47 -2.12
CA VAL A 229 12.80 30.20 -3.41
C VAL A 229 13.42 31.03 -4.54
N HIS A 230 13.73 32.30 -4.29
CA HIS A 230 14.09 33.27 -5.32
C HIS A 230 15.59 33.56 -5.43
N ALA A 231 16.34 33.51 -4.33
CA ALA A 231 17.70 34.05 -4.29
C ALA A 231 18.80 32.98 -4.18
N ARG A 232 18.50 31.84 -3.56
CA ARG A 232 19.49 30.78 -3.32
C ARG A 232 19.47 29.74 -4.43
N ASP A 233 20.66 29.42 -4.92
CA ASP A 233 20.90 28.37 -5.90
C ASP A 233 20.86 26.97 -5.23
N ILE A 234 19.65 26.53 -4.91
CA ILE A 234 19.41 25.29 -4.16
C ILE A 234 19.45 24.05 -5.06
N VAL A 235 19.05 24.19 -6.33
CA VAL A 235 19.00 23.07 -7.28
C VAL A 235 20.37 22.92 -7.94
N ASN A 236 21.21 22.08 -7.34
CA ASN A 236 22.53 21.75 -7.87
C ASN A 236 22.46 20.49 -8.73
N TYR A 237 22.79 20.56 -10.01
CA TYR A 237 22.57 19.46 -10.94
C TYR A 237 23.76 19.18 -11.86
N TYR A 238 23.86 17.93 -12.29
CA TYR A 238 24.78 17.47 -13.34
C TYR A 238 23.99 17.20 -14.62
N GLU A 239 24.53 17.64 -15.76
CA GLU A 239 23.95 17.36 -17.07
C GLU A 239 24.66 16.20 -17.74
N GLU A 240 23.89 15.17 -18.11
CA GLU A 240 24.31 14.08 -19.00
C GLU A 240 23.71 14.32 -20.39
N GLY A 241 24.53 14.23 -21.43
CA GLY A 241 24.12 14.45 -22.82
C GLY A 241 24.23 13.21 -23.69
N ASN A 242 24.67 12.07 -23.13
CA ASN A 242 24.81 10.83 -23.88
C ASN A 242 23.44 10.21 -24.18
N GLN A 243 23.15 9.92 -25.44
CA GLN A 243 21.91 9.31 -25.91
C GLN A 243 21.97 7.78 -25.82
N ASP A 244 22.09 7.25 -24.60
CA ASP A 244 22.27 5.83 -24.30
C ASP A 244 21.43 5.41 -23.09
N ASN A 245 20.36 4.65 -23.35
CA ASN A 245 19.42 4.20 -22.33
C ASN A 245 20.07 3.30 -21.27
N GLU A 246 21.00 2.41 -21.65
CA GLU A 246 21.66 1.49 -20.73
C GLU A 246 22.56 2.24 -19.75
N ARG A 247 23.29 3.23 -20.25
CA ARG A 247 24.11 4.11 -19.40
C ARG A 247 23.25 4.90 -18.41
N ILE A 248 22.13 5.45 -18.87
CA ILE A 248 21.22 6.20 -17.99
C ILE A 248 20.61 5.29 -16.93
N LEU A 249 20.29 4.04 -17.28
CA LEU A 249 19.85 3.02 -16.33
C LEU A 249 20.92 2.71 -15.26
N ASP A 250 22.18 2.52 -15.65
CA ASP A 250 23.26 2.30 -14.68
C ASP A 250 23.47 3.52 -13.76
N ILE A 251 23.40 4.73 -14.31
CA ILE A 251 23.47 5.97 -13.52
C ILE A 251 22.31 6.04 -12.53
N PHE A 252 21.08 5.76 -12.98
CA PHE A 252 19.87 5.76 -12.17
C PHE A 252 19.97 4.77 -11.00
N VAL A 253 20.33 3.51 -11.28
CA VAL A 253 20.45 2.47 -10.24
C VAL A 253 21.49 2.88 -9.20
N ARG A 254 22.66 3.37 -9.62
CA ARG A 254 23.73 3.80 -8.70
C ARG A 254 23.39 5.05 -7.90
N ALA A 255 22.67 6.01 -8.49
CA ALA A 255 22.25 7.22 -7.79
C ALA A 255 21.19 6.92 -6.72
N ASN A 256 20.27 6.00 -7.00
CA ASN A 256 19.21 5.63 -6.07
C ASN A 256 19.70 4.88 -4.82
N GLU A 257 20.88 4.25 -4.85
CA GLU A 257 21.46 3.61 -3.66
C GLU A 257 21.63 4.58 -2.47
N GLY A 258 21.76 5.89 -2.73
CA GLY A 258 21.90 6.94 -1.71
C GLY A 258 20.60 7.61 -1.24
N GLY A 259 19.45 7.34 -1.86
CA GLY A 259 18.16 8.00 -1.61
C GLY A 259 17.11 7.10 -0.96
N THR A 260 15.82 7.42 -1.16
CA THR A 260 14.73 6.49 -0.85
C THR A 260 14.85 5.29 -1.79
N GLN A 261 15.41 4.19 -1.30
CA GLN A 261 15.73 3.03 -2.13
C GLN A 261 14.49 2.52 -2.88
N LEU A 262 14.65 2.28 -4.18
CA LEU A 262 13.68 1.53 -4.96
C LEU A 262 13.60 0.12 -4.41
N SER A 263 12.39 -0.40 -4.31
CA SER A 263 12.19 -1.82 -4.16
C SER A 263 12.78 -2.56 -5.36
N LYS A 264 13.17 -3.83 -5.16
CA LYS A 264 13.71 -4.66 -6.24
C LYS A 264 12.74 -4.75 -7.41
N SER A 265 11.42 -4.86 -7.17
CA SER A 265 10.41 -4.91 -8.22
C SER A 265 10.30 -3.61 -9.00
N GLU A 266 10.41 -2.44 -8.35
CA GLU A 266 10.42 -1.15 -9.08
C GLU A 266 11.64 -1.04 -10.01
N ILE A 267 12.84 -1.44 -9.56
CA ILE A 267 14.04 -1.45 -10.42
C ILE A 267 13.77 -2.31 -11.67
N LEU A 268 13.16 -3.47 -11.47
CA LEU A 268 12.91 -4.42 -12.55
C LEU A 268 11.82 -3.95 -13.49
N LEU A 269 10.76 -3.32 -12.98
CA LEU A 269 9.76 -2.65 -13.80
C LEU A 269 10.42 -1.57 -14.66
N SER A 270 11.29 -0.75 -14.07
CA SER A 270 12.04 0.28 -14.80
C SER A 270 12.92 -0.29 -15.91
N ILE A 271 13.59 -1.42 -15.66
CA ILE A 271 14.38 -2.14 -16.68
C ILE A 271 13.46 -2.67 -17.79
N ALA A 272 12.35 -3.32 -17.42
CA ALA A 272 11.39 -3.87 -18.36
C ALA A 272 10.79 -2.77 -19.25
N THR A 273 10.37 -1.65 -18.67
CA THR A 273 9.86 -0.49 -19.40
C THR A 273 10.88 0.06 -20.38
N SER A 274 12.14 0.23 -19.95
CA SER A 274 13.20 0.71 -20.83
C SER A 274 13.41 -0.22 -22.04
N TYR A 275 13.36 -1.53 -21.84
CA TYR A 275 13.54 -2.49 -22.93
C TYR A 275 12.31 -2.60 -23.82
N TRP A 276 11.12 -2.76 -23.24
CA TRP A 276 9.86 -2.96 -23.99
C TRP A 276 9.51 -1.75 -24.85
N ALA A 277 9.84 -0.54 -24.39
CA ALA A 277 9.67 0.72 -25.10
C ALA A 277 10.69 0.92 -26.24
N SER A 278 11.86 0.27 -26.15
CA SER A 278 12.93 0.38 -27.16
C SER A 278 12.74 -0.54 -28.37
N ASP A 279 11.73 -1.41 -28.34
CA ASP A 279 11.42 -2.32 -29.42
C ASP A 279 10.73 -1.59 -30.59
N GLU A 280 11.41 -1.54 -31.73
CA GLU A 280 10.93 -0.84 -32.93
C GLU A 280 9.67 -1.48 -33.56
N GLY A 281 9.37 -2.74 -33.26
CA GLY A 281 8.24 -3.46 -33.86
C GLY A 281 6.90 -3.17 -33.19
N ASP A 282 6.88 -3.18 -31.85
CA ASP A 282 5.68 -3.03 -31.03
C ASP A 282 6.03 -2.43 -29.66
N PRO A 283 6.30 -1.12 -29.56
CA PRO A 283 6.77 -0.51 -28.31
C PRO A 283 5.69 -0.58 -27.23
N ILE A 284 6.01 -1.22 -26.10
CA ILE A 284 5.09 -1.33 -24.95
C ILE A 284 5.68 -0.58 -23.76
N ASP A 285 4.87 0.30 -23.16
CA ASP A 285 5.19 0.89 -21.86
C ASP A 285 4.79 -0.08 -20.75
N ALA A 286 5.73 -0.95 -20.34
CA ALA A 286 5.47 -1.97 -19.33
C ALA A 286 4.93 -1.38 -18.02
N LYS A 287 5.43 -0.21 -17.62
CA LYS A 287 4.99 0.51 -16.42
C LYS A 287 3.52 0.91 -16.55
N GLU A 288 3.14 1.56 -17.63
CA GLU A 288 1.75 1.98 -17.88
C GLU A 288 0.79 0.78 -17.94
N GLU A 289 1.12 -0.24 -18.73
CA GLU A 289 0.26 -1.42 -18.94
C GLU A 289 0.03 -2.20 -17.65
N ILE A 290 1.09 -2.50 -16.90
CA ILE A 290 0.99 -3.22 -15.63
C ILE A 290 0.21 -2.38 -14.61
N ASN A 291 0.50 -1.09 -14.54
CA ASN A 291 -0.18 -0.18 -13.62
C ASN A 291 -1.68 -0.06 -13.92
N LYS A 292 -2.05 -0.01 -15.21
CA LYS A 292 -3.43 0.00 -15.67
C LYS A 292 -4.14 -1.31 -15.32
N PHE A 293 -3.50 -2.45 -15.57
CA PHE A 293 -4.05 -3.76 -15.19
C PHE A 293 -4.29 -3.87 -13.68
N VAL A 294 -3.31 -3.49 -12.85
CA VAL A 294 -3.46 -3.43 -11.38
C VAL A 294 -4.61 -2.51 -10.96
N GLY A 295 -4.72 -1.33 -11.58
CA GLY A 295 -5.80 -0.39 -11.30
C GLY A 295 -7.18 -0.99 -11.62
N ASN A 296 -7.30 -1.67 -12.76
CA ASN A 296 -8.53 -2.36 -13.15
C ASN A 296 -8.87 -3.49 -12.15
N LEU A 297 -7.91 -4.34 -11.79
CA LEU A 297 -8.12 -5.41 -10.81
C LEU A 297 -8.66 -4.87 -9.48
N ASN A 298 -7.98 -3.87 -8.91
CA ASN A 298 -8.37 -3.29 -7.63
C ASN A 298 -9.71 -2.55 -7.70
N GLN A 299 -10.07 -1.99 -8.86
CA GLN A 299 -11.35 -1.33 -9.06
C GLN A 299 -12.50 -2.33 -9.26
N THR A 300 -12.26 -3.46 -9.93
CA THR A 300 -13.25 -4.53 -10.13
C THR A 300 -13.64 -5.17 -8.80
N TYR A 301 -12.65 -5.44 -7.94
CA TYR A 301 -12.85 -6.13 -6.66
C TYR A 301 -12.73 -5.19 -5.45
N VAL A 302 -13.30 -4.00 -5.58
CA VAL A 302 -13.21 -2.96 -4.54
C VAL A 302 -14.00 -3.34 -3.28
N ASP A 303 -15.10 -4.08 -3.44
CA ASP A 303 -16.01 -4.47 -2.35
C ASP A 303 -15.43 -5.64 -1.53
N GLU A 304 -14.63 -6.50 -2.14
CA GLU A 304 -13.82 -7.53 -1.50
C GLU A 304 -12.57 -6.96 -0.80
N GLY A 305 -12.27 -5.67 -1.03
CA GLY A 305 -11.20 -4.96 -0.34
C GLY A 305 -9.79 -5.37 -0.75
N TYR A 306 -9.60 -5.94 -1.94
CA TYR A 306 -8.26 -6.25 -2.43
C TYR A 306 -7.44 -4.98 -2.73
N ASP A 307 -6.13 -5.14 -2.69
CA ASP A 307 -5.18 -4.06 -2.96
C ASP A 307 -3.89 -4.64 -3.54
N PHE A 308 -3.94 -5.06 -4.80
CA PHE A 308 -2.79 -5.61 -5.51
C PHE A 308 -1.85 -4.48 -5.96
N GLY A 309 -0.56 -4.79 -6.02
CA GLY A 309 0.47 -3.89 -6.54
C GLY A 309 1.18 -4.50 -7.74
N SER A 310 1.95 -3.68 -8.46
CA SER A 310 2.72 -4.12 -9.64
C SER A 310 3.71 -5.24 -9.32
N ASP A 311 4.16 -5.35 -8.06
CA ASP A 311 4.99 -6.45 -7.55
C ASP A 311 4.33 -7.83 -7.75
N PHE A 312 3.04 -7.95 -7.44
CA PHE A 312 2.32 -9.21 -7.56
C PHE A 312 2.22 -9.66 -9.03
N VAL A 313 1.96 -8.71 -9.93
CA VAL A 313 1.85 -8.95 -11.37
C VAL A 313 3.21 -9.31 -11.97
N LEU A 314 4.27 -8.55 -11.63
CA LEU A 314 5.63 -8.81 -12.10
C LEU A 314 6.14 -10.16 -11.63
N LYS A 315 5.90 -10.52 -10.36
CA LYS A 315 6.32 -11.81 -9.83
C LYS A 315 5.55 -12.96 -10.49
N SER A 316 4.24 -12.78 -10.74
CA SER A 316 3.45 -13.75 -11.50
C SER A 316 4.02 -13.95 -12.92
N LEU A 317 4.39 -12.87 -13.61
CA LEU A 317 5.01 -12.92 -14.93
C LEU A 317 6.38 -13.64 -14.90
N LEU A 318 7.21 -13.42 -13.87
CA LEU A 318 8.47 -14.16 -13.71
C LEU A 318 8.24 -15.66 -13.53
N VAL A 319 7.26 -16.05 -12.74
CA VAL A 319 6.99 -17.47 -12.46
C VAL A 319 6.43 -18.16 -13.70
N VAL A 320 5.51 -17.50 -14.41
CA VAL A 320 4.95 -17.96 -15.68
C VAL A 320 6.01 -18.11 -16.77
N THR A 321 6.98 -17.19 -16.84
CA THR A 321 8.13 -17.26 -17.77
C THR A 321 9.18 -18.32 -17.36
N ASN A 322 8.90 -19.10 -16.30
CA ASN A 322 9.82 -20.08 -15.73
C ASN A 322 11.16 -19.49 -15.26
N LEU A 323 11.16 -18.21 -14.89
CA LEU A 323 12.29 -17.52 -14.29
C LEU A 323 12.26 -17.66 -12.76
N SER A 324 13.39 -17.33 -12.12
CA SER A 324 13.48 -17.25 -10.66
C SER A 324 12.44 -16.27 -10.12
N ALA A 325 11.68 -16.67 -9.10
CA ALA A 325 10.73 -15.79 -8.41
C ALA A 325 11.46 -14.72 -7.58
N GLU A 326 12.73 -14.97 -7.22
CA GLU A 326 13.60 -13.97 -6.62
C GLU A 326 14.02 -12.92 -7.66
N TYR A 327 13.79 -11.65 -7.32
CA TYR A 327 14.25 -10.51 -8.08
C TYR A 327 15.78 -10.40 -8.09
N GLN A 328 16.39 -10.86 -9.17
CA GLN A 328 17.82 -10.74 -9.43
C GLN A 328 18.03 -9.98 -10.73
N ILE A 329 18.71 -8.82 -10.68
CA ILE A 329 18.95 -7.96 -11.87
C ILE A 329 19.59 -8.74 -13.02
N ARG A 330 20.50 -9.68 -12.72
CA ARG A 330 21.15 -10.56 -13.71
C ARG A 330 20.18 -11.44 -14.52
N THR A 331 18.95 -11.65 -14.03
CA THR A 331 17.91 -12.43 -14.71
C THR A 331 17.27 -11.64 -15.84
N PHE A 332 17.39 -10.31 -15.87
CA PHE A 332 16.74 -9.44 -16.86
C PHE A 332 17.64 -9.21 -18.07
N THR A 333 18.03 -10.32 -18.72
CA THR A 333 18.70 -10.29 -20.02
C THR A 333 17.72 -9.87 -21.12
N HIS A 334 18.21 -9.41 -22.27
CA HIS A 334 17.36 -9.11 -23.43
C HIS A 334 16.45 -10.28 -23.83
N GLU A 335 16.96 -11.51 -23.77
CA GLU A 335 16.19 -12.73 -24.07
C GLU A 335 15.01 -12.91 -23.11
N ASN A 336 15.26 -12.80 -21.79
CA ASN A 336 14.22 -12.97 -20.78
C ASN A 336 13.20 -11.82 -20.82
N LEU A 337 13.66 -10.59 -21.04
CA LEU A 337 12.78 -9.43 -21.17
C LEU A 337 11.90 -9.50 -22.43
N ALA A 338 12.40 -10.06 -23.52
CA ALA A 338 11.61 -10.31 -24.74
C ALA A 338 10.55 -11.38 -24.49
N LEU A 339 10.91 -12.49 -23.84
CA LEU A 339 9.96 -13.54 -23.48
C LEU A 339 8.86 -13.01 -22.55
N MET A 340 9.22 -12.23 -21.53
CA MET A 340 8.25 -11.59 -20.64
C MET A 340 7.28 -10.69 -21.41
N LYS A 341 7.78 -9.94 -22.40
CA LYS A 341 6.95 -9.07 -23.24
C LYS A 341 5.97 -9.86 -24.09
N GLU A 342 6.45 -10.93 -24.73
CA GLU A 342 5.63 -11.81 -25.57
C GLU A 342 4.49 -12.44 -24.77
N ILE A 343 4.80 -12.99 -23.59
CA ILE A 343 3.80 -13.59 -22.69
C ILE A 343 2.80 -12.55 -22.18
N TRP A 344 3.25 -11.33 -21.87
CA TRP A 344 2.35 -10.25 -21.47
C TRP A 344 1.42 -9.83 -22.61
N ALA A 345 1.94 -9.71 -23.84
CA ALA A 345 1.16 -9.29 -25.00
C ALA A 345 0.11 -10.32 -25.43
N ASP A 346 0.33 -11.61 -25.14
CA ASP A 346 -0.63 -12.70 -25.41
C ASP A 346 -1.91 -12.63 -24.55
N GLY A 347 -1.83 -12.04 -23.35
CA GLY A 347 -2.97 -11.89 -22.44
C GLY A 347 -3.21 -13.05 -21.48
N GLY A 348 -2.59 -14.21 -21.70
CA GLY A 348 -2.84 -15.41 -20.89
C GLY A 348 -2.49 -15.27 -19.40
N VAL A 349 -1.47 -14.48 -19.04
CA VAL A 349 -1.12 -14.24 -17.63
C VAL A 349 -2.15 -13.34 -16.94
N GLN A 350 -2.72 -12.37 -17.65
CA GLN A 350 -3.80 -11.51 -17.15
C GLN A 350 -5.04 -12.35 -16.86
N ASP A 351 -5.45 -13.20 -17.81
CA ASP A 351 -6.59 -14.11 -17.66
C ASP A 351 -6.40 -15.06 -16.46
N ALA A 352 -5.19 -15.59 -16.27
CA ALA A 352 -4.87 -16.47 -15.15
C ALA A 352 -4.89 -15.74 -13.79
N ILE A 353 -4.46 -14.48 -13.74
CA ILE A 353 -4.57 -13.63 -12.54
C ILE A 353 -6.03 -13.38 -12.21
N GLU A 354 -6.84 -12.95 -13.19
CA GLU A 354 -8.26 -12.69 -12.99
C GLU A 354 -9.01 -13.95 -12.51
N SER A 355 -8.76 -15.10 -13.14
CA SER A 355 -9.36 -16.38 -12.75
C SER A 355 -8.94 -16.84 -11.35
N THR A 356 -7.71 -16.53 -10.95
CA THR A 356 -7.24 -16.77 -9.57
C THR A 356 -8.00 -15.90 -8.57
N ILE A 357 -8.20 -14.62 -8.89
CA ILE A 357 -8.89 -13.67 -8.00
C ILE A 357 -10.39 -14.00 -7.90
N GLU A 358 -11.03 -14.34 -9.02
CA GLU A 358 -12.40 -14.84 -9.06
C GLU A 358 -12.56 -16.09 -8.16
N LEU A 359 -11.65 -17.06 -8.27
CA LEU A 359 -11.69 -18.28 -7.47
C LEU A 359 -11.56 -18.01 -5.96
N ILE A 360 -10.67 -17.11 -5.53
CA ILE A 360 -10.54 -16.80 -4.10
C ILE A 360 -11.71 -15.96 -3.59
N SER A 361 -12.31 -15.13 -4.44
CA SER A 361 -13.54 -14.39 -4.11
C SER A 361 -14.70 -15.37 -3.89
N ASP A 362 -14.84 -16.37 -4.76
CA ASP A 362 -15.81 -17.47 -4.57
C ASP A 362 -15.62 -18.23 -3.25
N PHE A 363 -14.39 -18.30 -2.74
CA PHE A 363 -14.09 -18.92 -1.44
C PHE A 363 -14.38 -18.00 -0.24
N GLY A 364 -14.77 -16.74 -0.47
CA GLY A 364 -14.93 -15.73 0.58
C GLY A 364 -13.60 -15.21 1.15
N ILE A 365 -12.49 -15.40 0.44
CA ILE A 365 -11.18 -14.91 0.88
C ILE A 365 -11.05 -13.45 0.45
N THR A 366 -11.50 -12.52 1.28
CA THR A 366 -11.39 -11.07 1.03
C THR A 366 -9.99 -10.52 1.30
N GLY A 367 -9.75 -9.25 0.96
CA GLY A 367 -8.50 -8.55 1.26
C GLY A 367 -8.12 -8.52 2.75
N ARG A 368 -9.10 -8.62 3.68
CA ARG A 368 -8.84 -8.76 5.13
C ARG A 368 -8.26 -10.13 5.50
N SER A 369 -8.68 -11.18 4.80
CA SER A 369 -8.25 -12.56 5.06
C SER A 369 -6.96 -12.96 4.32
N LEU A 370 -6.66 -12.27 3.21
CA LEU A 370 -5.48 -12.51 2.37
C LEU A 370 -4.21 -11.91 3.00
N THR A 371 -3.64 -12.62 3.99
CA THR A 371 -2.44 -12.17 4.72
C THR A 371 -1.17 -12.10 3.83
N SER A 372 -1.13 -12.81 2.70
CA SER A 372 -0.05 -12.72 1.73
C SER A 372 -0.51 -12.98 0.30
N ARG A 373 -0.31 -11.99 -0.60
CA ARG A 373 -0.61 -12.12 -2.04
C ARG A 373 0.31 -13.12 -2.75
N ASN A 374 1.50 -13.38 -2.19
CA ASN A 374 2.43 -14.38 -2.74
C ASN A 374 1.83 -15.80 -2.74
N ALA A 375 0.87 -16.09 -1.86
CA ALA A 375 0.16 -17.37 -1.82
C ALA A 375 -0.68 -17.64 -3.08
N LEU A 376 -1.04 -16.58 -3.80
CA LEU A 376 -1.82 -16.68 -5.04
C LEU A 376 -0.95 -16.98 -6.26
N ILE A 377 0.35 -16.68 -6.23
CA ILE A 377 1.23 -16.80 -7.40
C ILE A 377 1.32 -18.25 -7.93
N PRO A 378 1.41 -19.29 -7.08
CA PRO A 378 1.30 -20.67 -7.54
C PRO A 378 -0.03 -20.99 -8.24
N LEU A 379 -1.13 -20.33 -7.84
CA LEU A 379 -2.43 -20.51 -8.49
C LEU A 379 -2.47 -19.81 -9.84
N VAL A 380 -1.92 -18.61 -9.94
CA VAL A 380 -1.74 -17.92 -11.24
C VAL A 380 -0.96 -18.81 -12.19
N PHE A 381 0.13 -19.41 -11.72
CA PHE A 381 0.89 -20.36 -12.53
C PHE A 381 0.07 -21.59 -12.91
N TYR A 382 -0.69 -22.18 -11.99
CA TYR A 382 -1.59 -23.31 -12.29
C TYR A 382 -2.60 -22.97 -13.37
N PHE A 383 -3.28 -21.82 -13.28
CA PHE A 383 -4.23 -21.40 -14.30
C PHE A 383 -3.54 -21.19 -15.64
N TYR A 384 -2.42 -20.46 -15.67
CA TYR A 384 -1.68 -20.21 -16.90
C TYR A 384 -1.18 -21.51 -17.57
N HIS A 385 -0.50 -22.37 -16.80
CA HIS A 385 0.11 -23.60 -17.30
C HIS A 385 -0.90 -24.57 -17.91
N ASN A 386 -2.10 -24.63 -17.33
CA ASN A 386 -3.15 -25.56 -17.73
C ASN A 386 -4.17 -24.97 -18.73
N GLY A 387 -3.84 -23.85 -19.39
CA GLY A 387 -4.70 -23.23 -20.40
C GLY A 387 -5.95 -22.56 -19.83
N ASN A 388 -5.82 -21.99 -18.64
CA ASN A 388 -6.85 -21.27 -17.87
C ASN A 388 -8.17 -22.06 -17.72
N PRO A 389 -8.15 -23.22 -17.05
CA PRO A 389 -9.33 -24.07 -16.94
C PRO A 389 -10.44 -23.41 -16.11
N SER A 390 -11.69 -23.57 -16.52
CA SER A 390 -12.83 -23.13 -15.72
C SER A 390 -13.02 -24.04 -14.51
N LEU A 391 -12.89 -23.47 -13.31
CA LEU A 391 -13.05 -24.17 -12.03
C LEU A 391 -14.36 -23.78 -11.33
N THR A 392 -15.50 -23.83 -12.02
CA THR A 392 -16.81 -23.59 -11.38
C THR A 392 -17.20 -24.74 -10.45
N THR A 393 -18.06 -24.48 -9.47
CA THR A 393 -18.53 -25.46 -8.48
C THR A 393 -19.18 -26.71 -9.12
N ASP A 394 -19.84 -26.54 -10.26
CA ASP A 394 -20.54 -27.63 -10.96
C ASP A 394 -19.68 -28.35 -12.02
N SER A 395 -18.45 -27.88 -12.27
CA SER A 395 -17.55 -28.50 -13.24
C SER A 395 -16.89 -29.76 -12.68
N GLN A 396 -16.71 -30.80 -13.52
CA GLN A 396 -16.05 -32.04 -13.10
C GLN A 396 -14.64 -31.79 -12.54
N LEU A 397 -13.90 -30.87 -13.16
CA LEU A 397 -12.57 -30.47 -12.71
C LEU A 397 -12.64 -29.64 -11.43
N GLY A 398 -13.55 -28.67 -11.35
CA GLY A 398 -13.74 -27.82 -10.17
C GLY A 398 -14.05 -28.62 -8.91
N VAL A 399 -14.91 -29.64 -8.98
CA VAL A 399 -15.21 -30.53 -7.84
C VAL A 399 -13.95 -31.23 -7.30
N GLN A 400 -12.97 -31.52 -8.15
CA GLN A 400 -11.73 -32.20 -7.75
C GLN A 400 -10.65 -31.23 -7.28
N VAL A 401 -10.55 -30.07 -7.93
CA VAL A 401 -9.43 -29.14 -7.78
C VAL A 401 -9.72 -28.05 -6.73
N ARG A 402 -10.93 -27.51 -6.68
CA ARG A 402 -11.30 -26.41 -5.76
C ARG A 402 -10.99 -26.74 -4.29
N PRO A 403 -11.35 -27.93 -3.74
CA PRO A 403 -11.04 -28.24 -2.35
C PRO A 403 -9.53 -28.25 -2.06
N ARG A 404 -8.72 -28.75 -3.01
CA ARG A 404 -7.26 -28.82 -2.87
C ARG A 404 -6.61 -27.43 -2.92
N ILE A 405 -7.13 -26.54 -3.77
CA ILE A 405 -6.69 -25.13 -3.81
C ILE A 405 -7.08 -24.40 -2.52
N LEU A 406 -8.30 -24.63 -2.02
CA LEU A 406 -8.75 -24.03 -0.77
C LEU A 406 -7.88 -24.47 0.41
N GLU A 407 -7.62 -25.78 0.52
CA GLU A 407 -6.73 -26.30 1.56
C GLU A 407 -5.32 -25.71 1.45
N TRP A 408 -4.78 -25.63 0.23
CA TRP A 408 -3.50 -24.97 -0.02
C TRP A 408 -3.47 -23.53 0.51
N LEU A 409 -4.46 -22.71 0.13
CA LEU A 409 -4.52 -21.31 0.52
C LEU A 409 -4.68 -21.15 2.02
N CYS A 410 -5.66 -21.81 2.62
CA CYS A 410 -5.91 -21.73 4.06
C CYS A 410 -4.68 -22.22 4.84
N SER A 411 -4.09 -23.35 4.45
CA SER A 411 -2.87 -23.87 5.07
C SER A 411 -1.73 -22.85 4.96
N ALA A 412 -1.48 -22.30 3.77
CA ALA A 412 -0.32 -21.45 3.55
C ALA A 412 -0.43 -20.09 4.26
N LEU A 413 -1.64 -19.53 4.33
CA LEU A 413 -1.92 -18.25 4.99
C LEU A 413 -1.96 -18.39 6.51
N LEU A 414 -2.67 -19.40 7.06
CA LEU A 414 -2.80 -19.63 8.50
C LEU A 414 -1.47 -20.08 9.13
N ASN A 415 -0.67 -20.88 8.41
CA ASN A 415 0.69 -21.26 8.84
C ASN A 415 1.76 -20.22 8.48
N SER A 416 1.37 -19.04 7.98
CA SER A 416 2.27 -17.93 7.66
C SER A 416 3.48 -18.33 6.79
N ASN A 417 3.28 -19.25 5.85
CA ASN A 417 4.38 -19.84 5.10
C ASN A 417 5.14 -18.81 4.25
N PHE A 418 4.52 -17.69 3.87
CA PHE A 418 5.13 -16.65 3.03
C PHE A 418 5.88 -15.55 3.80
N ASN A 419 5.96 -15.60 5.14
CA ASN A 419 6.68 -14.60 5.94
C ASN A 419 8.21 -14.75 5.85
N SER A 420 8.72 -15.88 5.36
CA SER A 420 10.16 -16.13 5.22
C SER A 420 10.45 -16.87 3.91
N ARG A 421 11.35 -16.33 3.08
CA ARG A 421 11.72 -16.93 1.77
C ARG A 421 10.51 -17.31 0.89
N PRO A 422 9.59 -16.36 0.62
CA PRO A 422 8.39 -16.63 -0.19
C PRO A 422 8.76 -17.14 -1.59
N ASP A 423 9.80 -16.59 -2.20
CA ASP A 423 10.22 -16.91 -3.57
C ASP A 423 10.51 -18.40 -3.75
N GLN A 424 11.12 -19.03 -2.74
CA GLN A 424 11.48 -20.43 -2.79
C GLN A 424 10.26 -21.37 -2.68
N ILE A 425 9.22 -20.95 -1.95
CA ILE A 425 7.95 -21.70 -1.89
C ILE A 425 7.20 -21.58 -3.21
N ILE A 426 7.24 -20.41 -3.84
CA ILE A 426 6.64 -20.18 -5.14
C ILE A 426 7.29 -21.09 -6.19
N GLU A 427 8.62 -21.17 -6.19
CA GLU A 427 9.39 -22.04 -7.10
C GLU A 427 9.09 -23.53 -6.86
N ASP A 428 9.09 -24.01 -5.61
CA ASP A 428 8.74 -25.40 -5.32
C ASP A 428 7.32 -25.75 -5.77
N ALA A 429 6.37 -24.84 -5.58
CA ALA A 429 4.99 -25.03 -5.99
C ALA A 429 4.86 -25.03 -7.51
N ARG A 430 5.55 -24.11 -8.22
CA ARG A 430 5.62 -24.09 -9.68
C ARG A 430 6.19 -25.41 -10.22
N ASP A 431 7.28 -25.88 -9.66
CA ASP A 431 7.94 -27.12 -10.10
C ASP A 431 7.04 -28.33 -9.84
N ALA A 432 6.33 -28.36 -8.70
CA ALA A 432 5.33 -29.39 -8.41
C ALA A 432 4.16 -29.39 -9.40
N ILE A 433 3.63 -28.21 -9.77
CA ILE A 433 2.56 -28.03 -10.75
C ILE A 433 3.01 -28.45 -12.15
N THR A 434 4.23 -28.06 -12.56
CA THR A 434 4.78 -28.39 -13.88
C THR A 434 4.94 -29.90 -14.09
N GLU A 435 5.15 -30.65 -13.02
CA GLU A 435 5.33 -32.11 -13.08
C GLU A 435 4.01 -32.89 -12.85
N ALA A 436 2.90 -32.21 -12.60
CA ALA A 436 1.59 -32.83 -12.42
C ALA A 436 0.86 -32.98 -13.77
N ASP A 437 -0.19 -33.81 -13.81
CA ASP A 437 -1.09 -33.88 -14.96
C ASP A 437 -1.97 -32.62 -15.03
N ASP A 438 -2.33 -32.16 -16.24
CA ASP A 438 -3.06 -30.89 -16.47
C ASP A 438 -4.42 -30.77 -15.73
N SER A 439 -4.94 -31.89 -15.23
CA SER A 439 -6.20 -31.98 -14.48
C SER A 439 -6.03 -32.07 -12.96
N GLU A 440 -4.83 -31.89 -12.43
CA GLU A 440 -4.54 -32.05 -11.00
C GLU A 440 -3.83 -30.82 -10.40
N PHE A 441 -4.31 -30.35 -9.26
CA PHE A 441 -3.54 -29.46 -8.39
C PHE A 441 -2.75 -30.29 -7.36
N PRO A 442 -1.40 -30.33 -7.40
CA PRO A 442 -0.58 -31.32 -6.69
C PRO A 442 -0.31 -30.94 -5.23
N LEU A 443 -1.38 -30.80 -4.45
CA LEU A 443 -1.35 -30.32 -3.07
C LEU A 443 -0.34 -31.04 -2.16
N GLU A 444 -0.35 -32.36 -2.11
CA GLU A 444 0.47 -33.15 -1.19
C GLU A 444 1.95 -33.03 -1.55
N ARG A 445 2.25 -32.88 -2.83
CA ARG A 445 3.61 -32.63 -3.31
C ARG A 445 4.08 -31.25 -2.86
N ILE A 446 3.29 -30.21 -3.09
CA ILE A 446 3.62 -28.84 -2.66
C ILE A 446 3.84 -28.78 -1.14
N GLN A 447 2.89 -29.32 -0.36
CA GLN A 447 3.01 -29.38 1.09
C GLN A 447 4.25 -30.16 1.54
N ARG A 448 4.59 -31.27 0.87
CA ARG A 448 5.79 -32.05 1.19
C ARG A 448 7.05 -31.21 1.00
N GLU A 449 7.21 -30.52 -0.12
CA GLU A 449 8.40 -29.68 -0.35
C GLU A 449 8.53 -28.58 0.72
N ILE A 450 7.43 -27.91 1.06
CA ILE A 450 7.43 -26.89 2.12
C ILE A 450 7.78 -27.50 3.50
N ARG A 451 7.28 -28.69 3.80
CA ARG A 451 7.60 -29.41 5.05
C ARG A 451 9.08 -29.77 5.14
N THR A 452 9.75 -30.13 4.04
CA THR A 452 11.20 -30.39 4.04
C THR A 452 12.02 -29.16 4.44
N ARG A 453 11.44 -27.95 4.32
CA ARG A 453 12.04 -26.69 4.74
C ARG A 453 11.75 -26.34 6.21
N GLY A 454 11.12 -27.25 6.96
CA GLY A 454 10.81 -27.09 8.37
C GLY A 454 9.62 -26.17 8.65
N LYS A 455 8.69 -26.03 7.70
CA LYS A 455 7.48 -25.24 7.86
C LYS A 455 6.26 -26.13 8.09
N ALA A 456 5.33 -25.66 8.93
CA ALA A 456 4.03 -26.29 9.14
C ALA A 456 3.16 -26.15 7.89
N VAL A 457 2.45 -27.22 7.54
CA VAL A 457 1.53 -27.31 6.39
C VAL A 457 0.40 -28.30 6.70
N GLY A 458 -0.79 -28.01 6.17
CA GLY A 458 -2.01 -28.75 6.41
C GLY A 458 -2.62 -28.44 7.78
N PHE A 459 -3.55 -29.29 8.20
CA PHE A 459 -4.39 -29.10 9.39
C PHE A 459 -4.41 -30.38 10.25
N ASN A 460 -3.23 -30.83 10.67
CA ASN A 460 -3.15 -31.90 11.67
C ASN A 460 -3.40 -31.35 13.08
N GLN A 461 -3.59 -32.24 14.04
CA GLN A 461 -3.95 -31.86 15.41
C GLN A 461 -2.92 -30.93 16.08
N GLU A 462 -1.62 -31.20 15.92
CA GLU A 462 -0.52 -30.38 16.48
C GLU A 462 -0.51 -28.98 15.88
N ILE A 463 -0.65 -28.86 14.56
CA ILE A 463 -0.68 -27.57 13.86
C ILE A 463 -1.88 -26.73 14.29
N ILE A 464 -3.04 -27.35 14.47
CA ILE A 464 -4.25 -26.64 14.89
C ILE A 464 -4.13 -26.21 16.36
N GLU A 465 -3.54 -27.04 17.22
CA GLU A 465 -3.21 -26.68 18.60
C GLU A 465 -2.35 -25.42 18.63
N ASP A 466 -1.23 -25.41 17.91
CA ASP A 466 -0.34 -24.26 17.80
C ASP A 466 -1.06 -23.03 17.22
N LEU A 467 -1.90 -23.23 16.19
CA LEU A 467 -2.65 -22.14 15.55
C LEU A 467 -3.59 -21.43 16.53
N PHE A 468 -4.27 -22.17 17.40
CA PHE A 468 -5.19 -21.59 18.40
C PHE A 468 -4.43 -20.93 19.56
N GLU A 469 -3.28 -21.47 19.94
CA GLU A 469 -2.42 -20.86 20.97
C GLU A 469 -1.77 -19.54 20.50
N GLU A 470 -1.43 -19.43 19.21
CA GLU A 470 -0.77 -18.26 18.62
C GLU A 470 -1.74 -17.19 18.08
N THR A 471 -3.05 -17.47 18.02
CA THR A 471 -4.03 -16.57 17.40
C THR A 471 -4.95 -15.96 18.46
N ASP A 472 -5.04 -14.63 18.46
CA ASP A 472 -5.96 -13.87 19.28
C ASP A 472 -6.71 -12.81 18.45
N TYR A 473 -7.49 -11.96 19.11
CA TYR A 473 -8.22 -10.85 18.48
C TYR A 473 -7.34 -9.90 17.64
N ASN A 474 -6.06 -9.72 17.98
CA ASN A 474 -5.14 -8.82 17.29
C ASN A 474 -4.37 -9.52 16.17
N SER A 475 -4.44 -10.84 16.09
CA SER A 475 -3.79 -11.62 15.05
C SER A 475 -4.37 -11.31 13.68
N THR A 476 -3.52 -11.11 12.67
CA THR A 476 -3.95 -10.95 11.28
C THR A 476 -4.61 -12.20 10.69
N LYS A 477 -4.44 -13.36 11.36
CA LYS A 477 -5.00 -14.64 10.93
C LYS A 477 -6.45 -14.84 11.38
N ILE A 478 -6.92 -14.13 12.40
CA ILE A 478 -8.18 -14.46 13.07
C ILE A 478 -9.38 -14.39 12.11
N TYR A 479 -9.38 -13.40 11.22
CA TYR A 479 -10.46 -13.25 10.25
C TYR A 479 -10.54 -14.45 9.31
N LEU A 480 -9.40 -14.90 8.77
CA LEU A 480 -9.33 -16.10 7.92
C LEU A 480 -9.70 -17.37 8.69
N LEU A 481 -9.23 -17.51 9.93
CA LEU A 481 -9.54 -18.67 10.75
C LEU A 481 -11.05 -18.80 11.01
N LEU A 482 -11.72 -17.68 11.27
CA LEU A 482 -13.17 -17.65 11.47
C LEU A 482 -13.95 -17.78 10.16
N SER A 483 -13.40 -17.34 9.02
CA SER A 483 -14.08 -17.48 7.73
C SER A 483 -14.12 -18.92 7.23
N VAL A 484 -13.15 -19.76 7.62
CA VAL A 484 -13.17 -21.22 7.37
C VAL A 484 -14.44 -21.87 7.91
N LEU A 485 -15.02 -21.34 9.01
CA LEU A 485 -16.24 -21.86 9.62
C LEU A 485 -17.48 -21.71 8.75
N TYR A 486 -17.41 -20.82 7.76
CA TYR A 486 -18.51 -20.56 6.84
C TYR A 486 -18.50 -21.52 5.65
N TYR A 487 -17.43 -22.30 5.45
CA TYR A 487 -17.36 -23.21 4.31
C TYR A 487 -18.39 -24.35 4.43
N PRO A 488 -19.14 -24.71 3.35
CA PRO A 488 -18.99 -24.27 1.95
C PRO A 488 -19.79 -23.02 1.54
N ASP A 489 -20.48 -22.36 2.47
CA ASP A 489 -21.31 -21.17 2.24
C ASP A 489 -20.63 -19.88 2.77
N PRO A 490 -19.60 -19.36 2.06
CA PRO A 490 -18.73 -18.30 2.56
C PRO A 490 -19.47 -16.99 2.86
N ALA A 491 -18.92 -16.22 3.80
CA ALA A 491 -19.23 -14.80 3.92
C ALA A 491 -18.57 -14.05 2.76
N LEU A 492 -19.37 -13.60 1.79
CA LEU A 492 -18.87 -13.07 0.51
C LEU A 492 -18.50 -11.58 0.55
N ASP A 493 -18.84 -10.83 1.60
CA ASP A 493 -18.59 -9.39 1.66
C ASP A 493 -17.78 -8.96 2.90
N ASP A 494 -17.23 -7.75 2.82
CA ASP A 494 -16.42 -7.14 3.88
C ASP A 494 -17.26 -6.54 5.04
N SER A 495 -18.56 -6.84 5.09
CA SER A 495 -19.48 -6.31 6.12
C SER A 495 -19.31 -7.01 7.47
N HIS A 496 -18.71 -8.21 7.47
CA HIS A 496 -18.47 -8.97 8.68
C HIS A 496 -17.31 -8.37 9.49
N GLU A 497 -17.53 -8.19 10.79
CA GLU A 497 -16.51 -7.78 11.76
C GLU A 497 -16.22 -8.92 12.75
N VAL A 498 -14.99 -8.95 13.27
CA VAL A 498 -14.62 -9.85 14.36
C VAL A 498 -15.11 -9.25 15.67
N ASP A 499 -15.90 -10.02 16.39
CA ASP A 499 -16.50 -9.62 17.66
C ASP A 499 -16.35 -10.69 18.74
N HIS A 500 -16.38 -10.26 19.99
CA HIS A 500 -16.32 -11.13 21.16
C HIS A 500 -17.70 -11.65 21.54
N ILE A 501 -17.88 -12.97 21.56
CA ILE A 501 -19.10 -13.65 22.00
C ILE A 501 -19.52 -13.17 23.40
N PHE A 502 -18.63 -13.32 24.38
CA PHE A 502 -18.73 -12.64 25.68
C PHE A 502 -18.08 -11.26 25.56
N PRO A 503 -18.81 -10.17 25.84
CA PRO A 503 -18.31 -8.81 25.62
C PRO A 503 -16.96 -8.54 26.28
N ARG A 504 -16.08 -7.83 25.55
CA ARG A 504 -14.75 -7.47 26.03
C ARG A 504 -14.79 -6.71 27.37
N SER A 505 -15.73 -5.77 27.48
CA SER A 505 -15.98 -4.93 28.66
C SER A 505 -16.35 -5.77 29.90
N LEU A 506 -17.10 -6.86 29.71
CA LEU A 506 -17.48 -7.79 30.77
C LEU A 506 -16.25 -8.49 31.38
N LEU A 507 -15.27 -8.81 30.54
CA LEU A 507 -14.10 -9.61 30.88
C LEU A 507 -12.87 -8.77 31.29
N GLU A 508 -13.05 -7.46 31.50
CA GLU A 508 -12.00 -6.63 32.07
C GLU A 508 -11.72 -7.00 33.52
N LYS A 509 -10.43 -7.08 33.89
CA LYS A 509 -10.00 -7.54 35.21
C LYS A 509 -10.63 -6.73 36.34
N ASP A 510 -10.64 -5.41 36.22
CA ASP A 510 -11.19 -4.52 37.24
C ASP A 510 -12.72 -4.69 37.35
N ASN A 511 -13.42 -4.82 36.21
CA ASN A 511 -14.85 -5.09 36.19
C ASN A 511 -15.21 -6.42 36.88
N LEU A 512 -14.47 -7.49 36.62
CA LEU A 512 -14.67 -8.80 37.25
C LEU A 512 -14.48 -8.76 38.78
N ILE A 513 -13.54 -7.96 39.27
CA ILE A 513 -13.28 -7.81 40.70
C ILE A 513 -14.36 -6.93 41.36
N GLU A 514 -14.63 -5.77 40.78
CA GLU A 514 -15.49 -4.75 41.39
C GLU A 514 -16.98 -5.11 41.32
N ASN A 515 -17.45 -5.60 40.17
CA ASN A 515 -18.87 -5.82 39.92
C ASN A 515 -19.30 -7.27 40.12
N TYR A 516 -18.39 -8.24 39.95
CA TYR A 516 -18.69 -9.67 40.07
C TYR A 516 -18.01 -10.34 41.28
N GLY A 517 -17.18 -9.60 42.03
CA GLY A 517 -16.58 -10.07 43.27
C GLY A 517 -15.56 -11.19 43.08
N PHE A 518 -14.94 -11.30 41.91
CA PHE A 518 -13.92 -12.32 41.65
C PHE A 518 -12.65 -12.00 42.43
N ASP A 519 -11.96 -13.03 42.91
CA ASP A 519 -10.62 -12.84 43.43
C ASP A 519 -9.64 -12.48 42.28
N PRO A 520 -8.54 -11.77 42.56
CA PRO A 520 -7.63 -11.31 41.52
C PRO A 520 -7.03 -12.42 40.63
N SER A 521 -6.87 -13.64 41.15
CA SER A 521 -6.29 -14.75 40.37
C SER A 521 -7.31 -15.32 39.41
N LYS A 522 -8.57 -15.46 39.86
CA LYS A 522 -9.69 -15.84 38.98
C LYS A 522 -9.94 -14.78 37.92
N ALA A 523 -9.95 -13.49 38.28
CA ALA A 523 -10.12 -12.39 37.33
C ALA A 523 -9.02 -12.37 36.25
N GLU A 524 -7.75 -12.60 36.64
CA GLU A 524 -6.63 -12.70 35.70
C GLU A 524 -6.83 -13.85 34.69
N ARG A 525 -7.24 -15.03 35.16
CA ARG A 525 -7.52 -16.18 34.27
C ARG A 525 -8.59 -15.84 33.23
N TYR A 526 -9.67 -15.18 33.62
CA TYR A 526 -10.76 -14.82 32.70
C TYR A 526 -10.32 -13.75 31.71
N ALA A 527 -9.61 -12.73 32.19
CA ALA A 527 -9.05 -11.70 31.33
C ALA A 527 -8.06 -12.27 30.29
N SER A 528 -7.30 -13.31 30.65
CA SER A 528 -6.38 -13.98 29.71
C SER A 528 -7.09 -14.77 28.60
N LEU A 529 -8.32 -15.23 28.83
CA LEU A 529 -9.13 -15.95 27.83
C LEU A 529 -10.01 -15.01 27.01
N ARG A 530 -10.03 -13.71 27.33
CA ARG A 530 -10.91 -12.73 26.70
C ARG A 530 -10.76 -12.68 25.19
N ASP A 531 -9.52 -12.57 24.70
CA ASP A 531 -9.22 -12.41 23.28
C ASP A 531 -8.94 -13.74 22.57
N HIS A 532 -9.25 -14.86 23.22
CA HIS A 532 -9.04 -16.22 22.71
C HIS A 532 -9.97 -16.52 21.52
N VAL A 533 -9.51 -17.27 20.51
CA VAL A 533 -10.27 -17.62 19.29
C VAL A 533 -11.68 -18.14 19.59
N ALA A 534 -11.81 -18.99 20.60
CA ALA A 534 -13.11 -19.55 21.00
C ALA A 534 -14.08 -18.54 21.62
N ASN A 535 -13.63 -17.33 21.97
CA ASN A 535 -14.52 -16.21 22.31
C ASN A 535 -14.84 -15.32 21.10
N LEU A 536 -14.32 -15.61 19.91
CA LEU A 536 -14.43 -14.72 18.75
C LEU A 536 -15.35 -15.31 17.68
N GLN A 537 -16.01 -14.43 16.93
CA GLN A 537 -16.92 -14.77 15.84
C GLN A 537 -16.97 -13.65 14.81
N LEU A 538 -17.40 -13.98 13.58
CA LEU A 538 -17.74 -13.00 12.56
C LEU A 538 -19.21 -12.61 12.68
N ILE A 539 -19.52 -11.31 12.68
CA ILE A 539 -20.90 -10.80 12.70
C ILE A 539 -21.06 -9.57 11.81
N GLU A 540 -22.21 -9.42 11.17
CA GLU A 540 -22.60 -8.21 10.41
C GLU A 540 -23.20 -7.12 11.33
N GLU A 541 -23.81 -7.53 12.46
CA GLU A 541 -24.63 -6.67 13.34
C GLU A 541 -23.87 -6.14 14.58
N ASN A 542 -22.55 -5.94 14.52
CA ASN A 542 -21.75 -5.59 15.70
C ASN A 542 -22.29 -4.37 16.46
N GLN A 543 -22.63 -3.30 15.74
CA GLN A 543 -23.21 -2.08 16.32
C GLN A 543 -24.56 -2.32 17.05
N SER A 544 -25.32 -3.34 16.63
CA SER A 544 -26.59 -3.71 17.26
C SER A 544 -26.40 -4.61 18.48
N LYS A 545 -25.33 -5.41 18.51
CA LYS A 545 -24.97 -6.26 19.65
C LYS A 545 -24.39 -5.44 20.81
N SER A 546 -23.38 -4.60 20.54
CA SER A 546 -22.71 -3.78 21.56
C SER A 546 -22.31 -4.62 22.79
N ASP A 547 -22.48 -4.11 24.01
CA ASP A 547 -22.12 -4.79 25.27
C ASP A 547 -23.24 -5.69 25.82
N ARG A 548 -24.15 -6.20 24.98
CA ARG A 548 -25.24 -7.08 25.46
C ARG A 548 -24.68 -8.38 26.06
N PRO A 549 -25.21 -8.84 27.21
CA PRO A 549 -24.90 -10.15 27.76
C PRO A 549 -25.09 -11.28 26.73
N PHE A 550 -24.20 -12.27 26.77
CA PHE A 550 -24.19 -13.34 25.76
C PHE A 550 -25.47 -14.18 25.77
N ASP A 551 -25.97 -14.53 26.95
CA ASP A 551 -27.21 -15.28 27.17
C ASP A 551 -28.44 -14.57 26.57
N GLU A 552 -28.53 -13.24 26.76
CA GLU A 552 -29.57 -12.43 26.14
C GLU A 552 -29.42 -12.39 24.63
N TRP A 553 -28.21 -12.19 24.12
CA TRP A 553 -27.95 -12.10 22.69
C TRP A 553 -28.25 -13.41 21.95
N ILE A 554 -27.72 -14.53 22.44
CA ILE A 554 -27.80 -15.82 21.75
C ILE A 554 -29.23 -16.36 21.71
N SER A 555 -30.07 -16.01 22.69
CA SER A 555 -31.49 -16.36 22.70
C SER A 555 -32.29 -15.78 21.53
N THR A 556 -31.76 -14.74 20.86
CA THR A 556 -32.40 -14.11 19.69
C THR A 556 -32.02 -14.78 18.37
N ARG A 557 -31.12 -15.76 18.38
CA ARG A 557 -30.56 -16.40 17.18
C ARG A 557 -31.23 -17.73 16.86
N SER A 558 -31.13 -18.17 15.61
CA SER A 558 -31.68 -19.45 15.13
C SER A 558 -30.72 -20.62 15.39
N ASP A 559 -31.23 -21.86 15.33
CA ASP A 559 -30.40 -23.08 15.43
C ASP A 559 -29.25 -23.08 14.42
N HIS A 560 -29.49 -22.57 13.20
CA HIS A 560 -28.46 -22.39 12.19
C HIS A 560 -27.28 -21.53 12.69
N TYR A 561 -27.54 -20.51 13.51
CA TYR A 561 -26.48 -19.68 14.07
C TYR A 561 -25.57 -20.48 15.02
N TYR A 562 -26.15 -21.36 15.84
CA TYR A 562 -25.38 -22.24 16.72
C TYR A 562 -24.47 -23.17 15.91
N ASP A 563 -25.02 -23.79 14.87
CA ASP A 563 -24.28 -24.70 13.99
C ASP A 563 -23.16 -23.96 13.24
N ARG A 564 -23.45 -22.77 12.69
CA ARG A 564 -22.48 -21.97 11.93
C ARG A 564 -21.32 -21.48 12.78
N HIS A 565 -21.61 -21.02 13.99
CA HIS A 565 -20.59 -20.45 14.88
C HIS A 565 -20.01 -21.47 15.86
N HIS A 566 -20.40 -22.74 15.76
CA HIS A 566 -20.04 -23.84 16.66
C HIS A 566 -20.26 -23.47 18.13
N ILE A 567 -21.43 -22.92 18.44
CA ILE A 567 -21.80 -22.55 19.82
C ILE A 567 -22.31 -23.81 20.54
N PRO A 568 -21.71 -24.20 21.68
CA PRO A 568 -22.20 -25.33 22.49
C PRO A 568 -23.65 -25.11 22.91
N THR A 569 -24.53 -26.11 22.74
CA THR A 569 -25.98 -25.96 23.00
C THR A 569 -26.39 -26.14 24.47
N ASP A 570 -25.43 -26.19 25.41
CA ASP A 570 -25.71 -26.30 26.85
C ASP A 570 -25.84 -24.91 27.45
N ASP A 571 -27.08 -24.45 27.67
CA ASP A 571 -27.40 -23.08 28.11
C ASP A 571 -26.67 -22.63 29.37
N ARG A 572 -26.26 -23.57 30.23
CA ARG A 572 -25.47 -23.25 31.44
C ARG A 572 -24.14 -22.59 31.07
N LEU A 573 -23.57 -22.91 29.92
CA LEU A 573 -22.29 -22.37 29.45
C LEU A 573 -22.38 -20.90 29.05
N TYR A 574 -23.57 -20.31 28.93
CA TYR A 574 -23.74 -18.91 28.55
C TYR A 574 -23.59 -17.95 29.74
N GLU A 575 -23.63 -18.49 30.97
CA GLU A 575 -23.37 -17.75 32.20
C GLU A 575 -21.88 -17.41 32.34
N LEU A 576 -21.56 -16.21 32.83
CA LEU A 576 -20.19 -15.74 33.02
C LEU A 576 -19.37 -16.71 33.87
N GLU A 577 -19.97 -17.33 34.89
CA GLU A 577 -19.33 -18.30 35.77
C GLU A 577 -18.70 -19.48 35.01
N ASN A 578 -19.29 -19.88 33.89
CA ASN A 578 -18.89 -21.03 33.08
C ASN A 578 -18.05 -20.63 31.86
N PHE A 579 -17.65 -19.36 31.73
CA PHE A 579 -16.87 -18.86 30.60
C PHE A 579 -15.62 -19.70 30.25
N PRO A 580 -14.77 -20.13 31.20
CA PRO A 580 -13.64 -21.00 30.85
C PRO A 580 -14.05 -22.36 30.26
N GLU A 581 -15.14 -22.96 30.76
CA GLU A 581 -15.65 -24.22 30.19
C GLU A 581 -16.25 -23.99 28.79
N PHE A 582 -16.94 -22.86 28.57
CA PHE A 582 -17.43 -22.46 27.25
C PHE A 582 -16.28 -22.40 26.24
N ILE A 583 -15.17 -21.75 26.60
CA ILE A 583 -13.97 -21.64 25.77
C ILE A 583 -13.43 -23.02 25.40
N GLU A 584 -13.22 -23.90 26.38
CA GLU A 584 -12.71 -25.26 26.16
C GLU A 584 -13.63 -26.08 25.22
N ARG A 585 -14.95 -26.00 25.42
CA ARG A 585 -15.93 -26.75 24.59
C ARG A 585 -16.00 -26.23 23.17
N ARG A 586 -16.12 -24.91 23.01
CA ARG A 586 -16.22 -24.29 21.68
C ARG A 586 -14.92 -24.50 20.91
N GLU A 587 -13.76 -24.34 21.55
CA GLU A 587 -12.48 -24.60 20.93
C GLU A 587 -12.41 -26.02 20.35
N ALA A 588 -12.78 -27.05 21.14
CA ALA A 588 -12.80 -28.42 20.63
C ALA A 588 -13.70 -28.57 19.38
N MET A 589 -14.90 -27.97 19.39
CA MET A 589 -15.81 -27.99 18.23
C MET A 589 -15.20 -27.29 17.01
N LEU A 590 -14.54 -26.14 17.20
CA LEU A 590 -13.88 -25.39 16.11
C LEU A 590 -12.72 -26.19 15.50
N ARG A 591 -11.89 -26.81 16.35
CA ARG A 591 -10.76 -27.63 15.91
C ARG A 591 -11.26 -28.84 15.11
N ASP A 592 -12.27 -29.55 15.61
CA ASP A 592 -12.87 -30.69 14.92
C ASP A 592 -13.47 -30.29 13.56
N HIS A 593 -14.14 -29.13 13.49
CA HIS A 593 -14.67 -28.62 12.24
C HIS A 593 -13.57 -28.36 11.21
N ILE A 594 -12.49 -27.66 11.57
CA ILE A 594 -11.37 -27.37 10.65
C ILE A 594 -10.73 -28.67 10.14
N ILE A 595 -10.54 -29.66 11.01
CA ILE A 595 -10.01 -30.99 10.64
C ILE A 595 -10.94 -31.66 9.62
N ASN A 596 -12.26 -31.61 9.83
CA ASN A 596 -13.24 -32.25 8.94
C ASN A 596 -13.45 -31.49 7.62
N THR A 597 -13.19 -30.18 7.58
CA THR A 597 -13.27 -29.38 6.36
C THR A 597 -12.15 -29.71 5.38
N PHE A 598 -10.98 -30.12 5.88
CA PHE A 598 -9.77 -30.35 5.08
C PHE A 598 -9.25 -31.80 5.09
N ASN A 599 -9.97 -32.75 5.71
CA ASN A 599 -9.70 -34.20 5.61
C ASN A 599 -10.89 -34.91 4.95
#